data_AF-A0A8W8KD48-F1
#
_entry.id   AF-A0A8W8KD48-F1
#
_cell.length_a   1.000
_cell.length_b   1.000
_cell.length_c   1.000
_cell.angle_alpha   90.00
_cell.angle_beta   90.00
_cell.angle_gamma   90.00
#
_symmetry.space_group_name_H-M   'P 1'
#
loop_
_entity.id
_entity.type
_entity.pdbx_description
1 polymer ?
#
loop_
_entity_poly.entity_id
_entity_poly.type
_entity_poly.pdbx_seq_one_letter_code
_entity_poly.pdbx_strand_id
1 'polypeptide(L)'
;MNPMGYSSLTEGNHREDVTREDLIRDYFYGGYTNLEICGILLLRHEIVISIRHLKRILAMMGLRRRMLQNTVEASYAIMEELNGSGSSLGCRGLQRRLLSHGLVVSRLGVPRCIRSDEGTENCIIADIQRAFRWYHDDDMAGEKSFLTGSSPSNQRIERWWLSNKQGGGQFWIEFFSNLEHMGKFSTSDHVQLECLRFCFTKLVQDDLNRCAQEWNQHRIRHTKSAELPGGKPDLMYYLPELYGK
;
A
#
# COMPACT_ATOMS: atom_id res chain seq x y z
N MET A 1 14.18 67.95 -35.14
CA MET A 1 15.57 67.64 -35.54
C MET A 1 16.33 67.21 -34.29
N ASN A 2 16.73 65.93 -34.27
CA ASN A 2 17.69 65.23 -33.37
C ASN A 2 17.47 65.19 -31.84
N PRO A 3 17.95 64.14 -31.14
CA PRO A 3 17.71 62.70 -31.37
C PRO A 3 17.51 61.91 -30.04
N MET A 4 17.32 60.59 -30.18
CA MET A 4 17.18 59.59 -29.12
C MET A 4 18.29 59.60 -28.05
N GLY A 5 17.90 59.26 -26.82
CA GLY A 5 18.81 58.85 -25.75
C GLY A 5 18.04 58.18 -24.60
N TYR A 6 17.73 56.89 -24.74
CA TYR A 6 17.27 56.06 -23.63
C TYR A 6 18.40 55.96 -22.59
N SER A 7 18.20 56.56 -21.41
CA SER A 7 18.99 56.26 -20.21
C SER A 7 18.32 55.11 -19.46
N SER A 8 19.13 54.07 -19.28
CA SER A 8 18.90 52.79 -18.62
C SER A 8 18.47 52.96 -17.15
N LEU A 9 17.21 52.61 -16.88
CA LEU A 9 16.74 52.31 -15.52
C LEU A 9 16.90 50.81 -15.27
N THR A 10 17.91 50.49 -14.46
CA THR A 10 17.94 49.42 -13.45
C THR A 10 16.92 48.29 -13.60
N GLU A 11 17.35 47.14 -14.12
CA GLU A 11 16.77 45.85 -13.74
C GLU A 11 17.85 45.03 -13.04
N GLY A 12 17.78 45.04 -11.70
CA GLY A 12 18.52 44.13 -10.85
C GLY A 12 18.09 42.70 -11.15
N ASN A 13 18.96 41.94 -11.81
CA ASN A 13 18.78 40.53 -12.09
C ASN A 13 19.03 39.73 -10.79
N HIS A 14 18.10 39.80 -9.83
CA HIS A 14 18.05 38.88 -8.71
C HIS A 14 17.47 37.56 -9.22
N ARG A 15 18.33 36.72 -9.82
CA ARG A 15 18.05 35.28 -9.86
C ARG A 15 18.07 34.82 -8.41
N GLU A 16 16.93 34.39 -7.89
CA GLU A 16 16.85 33.70 -6.60
C GLU A 16 17.74 32.45 -6.71
N ASP A 17 18.92 32.50 -6.08
CA ASP A 17 19.80 31.33 -5.98
C ASP A 17 19.04 30.24 -5.22
N VAL A 18 18.58 29.22 -5.94
CA VAL A 18 17.91 28.06 -5.35
C VAL A 18 18.87 27.43 -4.34
N THR A 19 18.51 27.48 -3.06
CA THR A 19 19.40 27.01 -2.01
C THR A 19 19.45 25.48 -2.02
N ARG A 20 20.52 24.90 -1.46
CA ARG A 20 20.61 23.44 -1.29
C ARG A 20 19.45 22.90 -0.44
N GLU A 21 18.94 23.68 0.52
CA GLU A 21 17.80 23.33 1.34
C GLU A 21 16.50 23.30 0.51
N ASP A 22 16.35 24.18 -0.48
CA ASP A 22 15.21 24.17 -1.41
C ASP A 22 15.25 22.94 -2.32
N LEU A 23 16.42 22.60 -2.87
CA LEU A 23 16.61 21.36 -3.63
C LEU A 23 16.32 20.12 -2.78
N ILE A 24 16.80 20.08 -1.53
CA ILE A 24 16.52 18.98 -0.60
C ILE A 24 15.03 18.87 -0.33
N ARG A 25 14.32 20.00 -0.18
CA ARG A 25 12.86 20.02 0.02
C ARG A 25 12.13 19.49 -1.20
N ASP A 26 12.50 19.93 -2.39
CA ASP A 26 11.88 19.52 -3.65
C ASP A 26 12.11 18.03 -3.91
N TYR A 27 13.31 17.52 -3.65
CA TYR A 27 13.59 16.09 -3.77
C TYR A 27 12.92 15.26 -2.66
N PHE A 28 12.76 15.83 -1.46
CA PHE A 28 12.03 15.18 -0.39
C PHE A 28 10.54 15.01 -0.76
N TYR A 29 9.87 16.08 -1.23
CA TYR A 29 8.49 16.03 -1.69
C TYR A 29 8.32 15.29 -3.03
N GLY A 30 9.37 15.23 -3.85
CA GLY A 30 9.44 14.37 -5.03
C GLY A 30 9.53 12.87 -4.73
N GLY A 31 9.65 12.49 -3.45
CA GLY A 31 9.61 11.10 -2.99
C GLY A 31 10.95 10.37 -3.01
N TYR A 32 12.05 11.01 -3.39
CA TYR A 32 13.36 10.36 -3.49
C TYR A 32 13.87 9.92 -2.11
N THR A 33 14.40 8.70 -1.98
CA THR A 33 15.03 8.20 -0.74
C THR A 33 16.22 9.07 -0.32
N ASN A 34 16.65 8.97 0.94
CA ASN A 34 17.81 9.75 1.40
C ASN A 34 19.08 9.45 0.60
N LEU A 35 19.22 8.23 0.09
CA LEU A 35 20.37 7.84 -0.75
C LEU A 35 20.24 8.42 -2.16
N GLU A 36 19.04 8.40 -2.74
CA GLU A 36 18.77 9.03 -4.04
C GLU A 36 18.91 10.55 -3.98
N ILE A 37 18.43 11.20 -2.91
CA ILE A 37 18.63 12.64 -2.71
C ILE A 37 20.13 12.96 -2.67
N CYS A 38 20.92 12.23 -1.89
CA CYS A 38 22.38 12.39 -1.88
C CYS A 38 23.00 12.18 -3.27
N GLY A 39 22.55 11.15 -4.02
CA GLY A 39 23.05 10.85 -5.36
C GLY A 39 22.67 11.92 -6.39
N ILE A 40 21.45 12.44 -6.35
CA ILE A 40 20.97 13.49 -7.27
C ILE A 40 21.64 14.82 -6.94
N LEU A 41 21.80 15.16 -5.66
CA LEU A 41 22.55 16.34 -5.24
C LEU A 41 23.99 16.29 -5.76
N LEU A 42 24.63 15.11 -5.70
CA LEU A 42 25.97 14.91 -6.25
C LEU A 42 26.02 15.02 -7.78
N LEU A 43 25.14 14.29 -8.48
CA LEU A 43 25.21 14.12 -9.93
C LEU A 43 24.66 15.29 -10.74
N ARG A 44 23.71 16.05 -10.19
CA ARG A 44 23.03 17.15 -10.90
C ARG A 44 23.34 18.53 -10.38
N HIS A 45 23.72 18.64 -9.11
CA HIS A 45 23.95 19.93 -8.45
C HIS A 45 25.36 20.07 -7.89
N GLU A 46 26.21 19.05 -8.05
CA GLU A 46 27.58 19.01 -7.54
C GLU A 46 27.67 19.22 -6.01
N ILE A 47 26.58 18.96 -5.29
CA ILE A 47 26.48 19.09 -3.84
C ILE A 47 26.80 17.75 -3.20
N VAL A 48 27.99 17.66 -2.60
CA VAL A 48 28.41 16.49 -1.84
C VAL A 48 27.83 16.56 -0.42
N ILE A 49 26.93 15.65 -0.08
CA ILE A 49 26.39 15.55 1.28
C ILE A 49 26.29 14.09 1.73
N SER A 50 26.71 13.81 2.97
CA SER A 50 26.52 12.50 3.57
C SER A 50 25.07 12.28 3.99
N ILE A 51 24.60 11.03 3.97
CA ILE A 51 23.25 10.66 4.44
C ILE A 51 23.00 11.16 5.88
N ARG A 52 24.02 11.14 6.74
CA ARG A 52 23.93 11.66 8.11
C ARG A 52 23.65 13.17 8.13
N HIS A 53 24.34 13.93 7.28
CA HIS A 53 24.15 15.37 7.17
C HIS A 53 22.78 15.70 6.55
N LEU A 54 22.38 14.99 5.50
CA LEU A 54 21.05 15.12 4.90
C LEU A 54 19.94 14.87 5.92
N LYS A 55 20.03 13.80 6.73
CA LYS A 55 19.06 13.51 7.80
C LYS A 55 18.97 14.62 8.84
N ARG A 56 20.09 15.29 9.17
CA ARG A 56 20.08 16.45 10.07
C ARG A 56 19.40 17.65 9.45
N ILE A 57 19.64 17.93 8.17
CA ILE A 57 18.98 19.02 7.44
C ILE A 57 17.46 18.78 7.38
N LEU A 58 17.03 17.59 6.99
CA LEU A 58 15.61 17.20 6.98
C LEU A 58 14.97 17.37 8.37
N ALA A 59 15.67 16.97 9.44
CA ALA A 59 15.19 17.15 10.81
C ALA A 59 15.07 18.62 11.23
N MET A 60 16.02 19.48 10.83
CA MET A 60 15.97 20.94 11.07
C MET A 60 14.84 21.61 10.29
N MET A 61 14.51 21.10 9.10
CA MET A 61 13.40 21.58 8.28
C MET A 61 12.03 21.00 8.70
N GLY A 62 11.98 20.15 9.73
CA GLY A 62 10.75 19.47 10.14
C GLY A 62 10.27 18.39 9.16
N LEU A 63 11.05 18.08 8.12
CA LEU A 63 10.73 17.10 7.09
C LEU A 63 11.02 15.69 7.60
N ARG A 64 9.98 15.01 8.09
CA ARG A 64 10.05 13.63 8.57
C ARG A 64 9.12 12.77 7.73
N ARG A 65 9.64 11.63 7.25
CA ARG A 65 8.79 10.57 6.72
C ARG A 65 8.08 9.93 7.91
N ARG A 66 6.76 10.12 8.02
CA ARG A 66 5.97 9.55 9.12
C ARG A 66 5.74 8.08 8.80
N MET A 67 6.35 7.22 9.61
CA MET A 67 6.03 5.81 9.64
C MET A 67 4.63 5.64 10.22
N LEU A 68 3.63 5.41 9.38
CA LEU A 68 2.32 4.98 9.82
C LEU A 68 2.47 3.53 10.28
N GLN A 69 2.37 3.34 11.59
CA GLN A 69 2.33 2.02 12.21
C GLN A 69 0.95 1.36 12.03
N ASN A 70 -0.08 2.17 11.81
CA ASN A 70 -1.48 1.75 11.82
C ASN A 70 -2.02 1.70 10.38
N THR A 71 -2.40 0.51 9.93
CA THR A 71 -3.04 0.27 8.62
C THR A 71 -4.35 1.05 8.45
N VAL A 72 -5.05 1.32 9.54
CA VAL A 72 -6.32 2.04 9.58
C VAL A 72 -6.14 3.53 9.24
N GLU A 73 -5.23 4.25 9.91
CA GLU A 73 -4.93 5.66 9.61
C GLU A 73 -4.43 5.84 8.18
N ALA A 74 -3.59 4.91 7.69
CA ALA A 74 -3.13 4.90 6.31
C ALA A 74 -4.30 4.71 5.33
N SER A 75 -5.24 3.81 5.66
CA SER A 75 -6.43 3.57 4.82
C SER A 75 -7.38 4.76 4.76
N TYR A 76 -7.56 5.51 5.87
CA TYR A 76 -8.38 6.72 5.88
C TYR A 76 -7.76 7.85 5.08
N ALA A 77 -6.47 8.12 5.28
CA ALA A 77 -5.77 9.15 4.53
C ALA A 77 -5.76 8.84 3.02
N ILE A 78 -5.69 7.56 2.65
CA ILE A 78 -5.86 7.12 1.26
C ILE A 78 -7.30 7.29 0.77
N MET A 79 -8.29 6.86 1.54
CA MET A 79 -9.70 6.96 1.15
C MET A 79 -10.14 8.41 0.97
N GLU A 80 -9.66 9.33 1.81
CA GLU A 80 -9.89 10.77 1.69
C GLU A 80 -9.28 11.33 0.40
N GLU A 81 -8.05 10.93 0.05
CA GLU A 81 -7.38 11.32 -1.20
C GLU A 81 -8.05 10.72 -2.45
N LEU A 82 -8.50 9.48 -2.38
CA LEU A 82 -9.16 8.77 -3.48
C LEU A 82 -10.60 9.26 -3.71
N ASN A 83 -11.30 9.71 -2.66
CA ASN A 83 -12.62 10.33 -2.77
C ASN A 83 -12.56 11.77 -3.35
N GLY A 84 -11.37 12.34 -3.52
CA GLY A 84 -11.15 13.67 -4.12
C GLY A 84 -10.63 13.62 -5.56
N SER A 85 -9.76 14.58 -5.90
CA SER A 85 -9.09 14.68 -7.22
C SER A 85 -8.19 13.49 -7.61
N GLY A 86 -8.01 12.51 -6.70
CA GLY A 86 -7.14 11.35 -6.89
C GLY A 86 -7.78 10.13 -7.54
N SER A 87 -9.08 10.15 -7.83
CA SER A 87 -9.81 9.01 -8.41
C SER A 87 -9.34 8.56 -9.79
N SER A 88 -8.55 9.37 -10.50
CA SER A 88 -7.97 9.09 -11.82
C SER A 88 -6.44 8.90 -11.81
N LEU A 89 -5.81 8.89 -10.63
CA LEU A 89 -4.36 8.71 -10.51
C LEU A 89 -4.01 7.22 -10.51
N GLY A 90 -3.26 6.76 -11.52
CA GLY A 90 -2.64 5.43 -11.47
C GLY A 90 -1.59 5.32 -10.35
N CYS A 91 -1.11 4.09 -10.06
CA CYS A 91 -0.15 3.74 -8.99
C CYS A 91 0.94 4.78 -8.71
N ARG A 92 1.62 5.27 -9.75
CA ARG A 92 2.74 6.22 -9.61
C ARG A 92 2.31 7.63 -9.22
N GLY A 93 1.09 8.02 -9.57
CA GLY A 93 0.47 9.28 -9.18
C GLY A 93 0.01 9.24 -7.72
N LEU A 94 -0.66 8.14 -7.35
CA LEU A 94 -1.05 7.86 -5.97
C LEU A 94 0.19 7.81 -5.06
N GLN A 95 1.24 7.10 -5.47
CA GLN A 95 2.53 7.03 -4.77
C GLN A 95 3.13 8.42 -4.51
N ARG A 96 3.22 9.27 -5.54
CA ARG A 96 3.80 10.63 -5.40
C ARG A 96 3.02 11.47 -4.40
N ARG A 97 1.69 11.35 -4.39
CA ARG A 97 0.85 12.07 -3.42
C ARG A 97 0.97 11.51 -2.00
N LEU A 98 0.94 10.19 -1.81
CA LEU A 98 1.11 9.59 -0.49
C LEU A 98 2.47 9.99 0.13
N LEU A 99 3.52 10.08 -0.70
CA LEU A 99 4.82 10.58 -0.30
C LEU A 99 4.85 12.09 -0.01
N SER A 100 4.12 12.91 -0.76
CA SER A 100 4.01 14.36 -0.48
C SER A 100 3.31 14.65 0.85
N HIS A 101 2.39 13.77 1.27
CA HIS A 101 1.76 13.82 2.60
C HIS A 101 2.59 13.12 3.70
N GLY A 102 3.79 12.62 3.38
CA GLY A 102 4.70 12.01 4.33
C GLY A 102 4.25 10.64 4.86
N LEU A 103 3.30 9.99 4.19
CA LEU A 103 2.73 8.71 4.59
C LEU A 103 3.64 7.57 4.11
N VAL A 104 4.36 6.93 5.03
CA VAL A 104 5.14 5.73 4.77
C VAL A 104 4.62 4.61 5.65
N VAL A 105 4.12 3.52 5.08
CA VAL A 105 3.59 2.41 5.88
C VAL A 105 4.71 1.44 6.25
N SER A 106 4.68 0.96 7.50
CA SER A 106 5.62 -0.06 8.00
C SER A 106 5.56 -1.37 7.21
N ARG A 107 6.71 -2.04 7.08
CA ARG A 107 6.84 -3.39 6.49
C ARG A 107 5.88 -4.43 7.08
N LEU A 108 5.54 -4.29 8.35
CA LEU A 108 4.66 -5.22 9.08
C LEU A 108 3.17 -4.97 8.84
N GLY A 109 2.79 -3.85 8.21
CA GLY A 109 1.40 -3.49 7.94
C GLY A 109 0.93 -3.75 6.50
N VAL A 110 1.84 -4.12 5.59
CA VAL A 110 1.53 -4.26 4.16
C VAL A 110 1.83 -5.68 3.71
N PRO A 111 0.88 -6.41 3.11
CA PRO A 111 1.11 -7.75 2.58
C PRO A 111 2.33 -7.81 1.66
N ARG A 112 3.11 -8.90 1.68
CA ARG A 112 4.26 -9.07 0.77
C ARG A 112 3.84 -9.07 -0.69
N CYS A 113 2.71 -9.71 -0.98
CA CYS A 113 2.12 -9.80 -2.30
C CYS A 113 0.59 -9.91 -2.18
N ILE A 114 -0.13 -9.28 -3.10
CA ILE A 114 -1.58 -9.46 -3.29
C ILE A 114 -1.80 -10.07 -4.68
N ARG A 115 -2.80 -10.92 -4.82
CA ARG A 115 -3.25 -11.46 -6.10
C ARG A 115 -4.71 -11.08 -6.32
N SER A 116 -5.02 -10.62 -7.53
CA SER A 116 -6.39 -10.34 -7.97
C SER A 116 -6.67 -10.94 -9.34
N ASP A 117 -7.94 -11.09 -9.66
CA ASP A 117 -8.40 -11.25 -11.04
C ASP A 117 -8.07 -10.05 -11.92
N GLU A 118 -8.15 -10.27 -13.23
CA GLU A 118 -8.05 -9.22 -14.24
C GLU A 118 -9.39 -8.49 -14.38
N GLY A 119 -9.61 -7.54 -13.47
CA GLY A 119 -10.83 -6.72 -13.40
C GLY A 119 -10.50 -5.26 -13.12
N THR A 120 -11.46 -4.37 -13.43
CA THR A 120 -11.32 -2.92 -13.23
C THR A 120 -11.58 -2.50 -11.77
N GLU A 121 -12.27 -3.33 -10.99
CA GLU A 121 -12.66 -3.03 -9.61
C GLU A 121 -11.45 -3.00 -8.66
N ASN A 122 -10.43 -3.81 -8.94
CA ASN A 122 -9.28 -4.01 -8.05
C ASN A 122 -8.04 -3.17 -8.46
N CYS A 123 -8.20 -2.24 -9.40
CA CYS A 123 -7.10 -1.39 -9.86
C CYS A 123 -6.54 -0.49 -8.75
N ILE A 124 -7.42 0.05 -7.90
CA ILE A 124 -7.05 0.87 -6.75
C ILE A 124 -6.24 0.07 -5.73
N ILE A 125 -6.64 -1.18 -5.46
CA ILE A 125 -5.91 -2.06 -4.53
C ILE A 125 -4.52 -2.39 -5.09
N ALA A 126 -4.41 -2.62 -6.40
CA ALA A 126 -3.13 -2.81 -7.07
C ALA A 126 -2.21 -1.60 -6.89
N ASP A 127 -2.77 -0.42 -7.08
CA ASP A 127 -2.04 0.83 -6.99
C ASP A 127 -1.56 1.14 -5.57
N ILE A 128 -2.41 0.94 -4.56
CA ILE A 128 -2.07 1.09 -3.14
C ILE A 128 -0.96 0.10 -2.77
N GLN A 129 -1.13 -1.17 -3.11
CA GLN A 129 -0.19 -2.23 -2.77
C GLN A 129 1.21 -1.95 -3.34
N ARG A 130 1.28 -1.55 -4.62
CA ARG A 130 2.53 -1.19 -5.29
C ARG A 130 3.18 0.05 -4.69
N ALA A 131 2.37 1.08 -4.39
CA ALA A 131 2.86 2.32 -3.79
C ALA A 131 3.47 2.06 -2.40
N PHE A 132 2.79 1.28 -1.57
CA PHE A 132 3.25 0.96 -0.23
C PHE A 132 4.50 0.08 -0.21
N ARG A 133 4.63 -0.83 -1.17
CA ARG A 133 5.75 -1.78 -1.24
C ARG A 133 6.94 -1.23 -2.04
N TRP A 134 6.89 0.00 -2.55
CA TRP A 134 7.89 0.53 -3.48
C TRP A 134 9.32 0.55 -2.93
N TYR A 135 9.50 0.89 -1.65
CA TYR A 135 10.81 0.99 -1.01
C TYR A 135 11.18 -0.23 -0.16
N HIS A 136 10.46 -1.33 -0.30
CA HIS A 136 10.85 -2.56 0.36
C HIS A 136 12.04 -3.19 -0.38
N ASP A 137 12.94 -3.84 0.34
CA ASP A 137 14.17 -4.45 -0.20
C ASP A 137 14.02 -5.92 -0.60
N ASP A 138 12.80 -6.42 -0.76
CA ASP A 138 12.55 -7.82 -1.13
C ASP A 138 12.13 -7.99 -2.59
N ASP A 139 12.20 -9.23 -3.07
CA ASP A 139 11.95 -9.64 -4.46
C ASP A 139 10.57 -9.28 -5.01
N MET A 140 9.59 -9.10 -4.12
CA MET A 140 8.21 -8.75 -4.43
C MET A 140 7.91 -7.27 -4.14
N ALA A 141 8.91 -6.41 -4.04
CA ALA A 141 8.72 -4.98 -3.84
C ALA A 141 8.16 -4.26 -5.09
N GLY A 142 7.54 -3.10 -4.88
CA GLY A 142 7.00 -2.24 -5.92
C GLY A 142 6.00 -2.95 -6.84
N GLU A 143 6.22 -2.90 -8.15
CA GLU A 143 5.32 -3.46 -9.17
C GLU A 143 5.02 -4.95 -8.99
N LYS A 144 6.00 -5.73 -8.52
CA LYS A 144 5.88 -7.18 -8.33
C LYS A 144 5.02 -7.56 -7.14
N SER A 145 4.66 -6.60 -6.29
CA SER A 145 3.83 -6.83 -5.10
C SER A 145 2.36 -7.11 -5.41
N PHE A 146 1.94 -6.96 -6.67
CA PHE A 146 0.57 -7.25 -7.11
C PHE A 146 0.57 -8.15 -8.35
N LEU A 147 -0.07 -9.30 -8.23
CA LEU A 147 -0.17 -10.31 -9.28
C LEU A 147 -1.59 -10.32 -9.87
N THR A 148 -1.68 -10.16 -11.18
CA THR A 148 -2.93 -10.38 -11.92
C THR A 148 -3.02 -11.83 -12.37
N GLY A 149 -4.20 -12.42 -12.17
CA GLY A 149 -4.52 -13.79 -12.58
C GLY A 149 -5.67 -13.82 -13.56
N SER A 150 -5.58 -14.68 -14.57
CA SER A 150 -6.73 -14.99 -15.41
C SER A 150 -7.82 -15.69 -14.60
N SER A 151 -9.09 -15.48 -14.94
CA SER A 151 -10.24 -16.08 -14.23
C SER A 151 -10.14 -17.60 -14.06
N PRO A 152 -9.68 -18.41 -15.05
CA PRO A 152 -9.47 -19.85 -14.87
C PRO A 152 -8.45 -20.19 -13.77
N SER A 153 -7.42 -19.35 -13.63
CA SER A 153 -6.39 -19.52 -12.60
C SER A 153 -6.91 -19.21 -11.19
N ASN A 154 -8.02 -18.46 -11.08
CA ASN A 154 -8.64 -18.12 -9.80
C ASN A 154 -9.63 -19.18 -9.28
N GLN A 155 -9.95 -20.23 -10.05
CA GLN A 155 -10.89 -21.27 -9.61
C GLN A 155 -10.56 -21.91 -8.25
N ARG A 156 -9.27 -22.03 -7.92
CA ARG A 156 -8.84 -22.55 -6.61
C ARG A 156 -9.16 -21.58 -5.48
N ILE A 157 -9.00 -20.28 -5.73
CA ILE A 157 -9.33 -19.20 -4.80
C ILE A 157 -10.85 -19.15 -4.61
N GLU A 158 -11.63 -19.20 -5.70
CA GLU A 158 -13.09 -19.23 -5.65
C GLU A 158 -13.63 -20.45 -4.88
N ARG A 159 -13.05 -21.64 -5.12
CA ARG A 159 -13.41 -22.84 -4.35
C ARG A 159 -13.08 -22.71 -2.87
N TRP A 160 -11.96 -22.06 -2.54
CA TRP A 160 -11.63 -21.78 -1.15
C TRP A 160 -12.61 -20.79 -0.54
N TRP A 161 -13.01 -19.73 -1.25
CA TRP A 161 -14.02 -18.78 -0.77
C TRP A 161 -15.35 -19.46 -0.43
N LEU A 162 -15.80 -20.41 -1.26
CA LEU A 162 -16.97 -21.24 -0.95
C LEU A 162 -16.77 -22.04 0.34
N SER A 163 -15.59 -22.60 0.55
CA SER A 163 -15.25 -23.36 1.76
C SER A 163 -15.22 -22.44 3.00
N ASN A 164 -14.66 -21.24 2.89
CA ASN A 164 -14.64 -20.25 3.96
C ASN A 164 -16.05 -19.76 4.33
N LYS A 165 -16.93 -19.57 3.33
CA LYS A 165 -18.35 -19.26 3.58
C LYS A 165 -19.01 -20.37 4.39
N GLN A 166 -18.81 -21.63 4.01
CA GLN A 166 -19.32 -22.78 4.75
C GLN A 166 -18.71 -22.93 6.16
N GLY A 167 -17.46 -22.50 6.34
CA GLY A 167 -16.73 -22.56 7.61
C GLY A 167 -17.11 -21.47 8.63
N GLY A 168 -18.04 -20.58 8.33
CA GLY A 168 -18.51 -19.54 9.27
C GLY A 168 -18.53 -18.13 8.68
N GLY A 169 -17.92 -17.91 7.52
CA GLY A 169 -17.99 -16.61 6.83
C GLY A 169 -19.42 -16.21 6.43
N GLN A 170 -20.28 -17.18 6.10
CA GLN A 170 -21.67 -16.92 5.72
C GLN A 170 -22.49 -16.32 6.86
N PHE A 171 -22.24 -16.75 8.11
CA PHE A 171 -22.92 -16.20 9.29
C PHE A 171 -22.69 -14.69 9.42
N TRP A 172 -21.44 -14.24 9.29
CA TRP A 172 -21.11 -12.81 9.42
C TRP A 172 -21.74 -11.97 8.30
N ILE A 173 -21.76 -12.49 7.07
CA ILE A 173 -22.44 -11.83 5.94
C ILE A 173 -23.93 -11.65 6.25
N GLU A 174 -24.61 -12.72 6.65
CA GLU A 174 -26.04 -12.69 6.96
C GLU A 174 -26.34 -11.80 8.17
N PHE A 175 -25.51 -11.84 9.21
CA PHE A 175 -25.65 -11.02 10.40
C PHE A 175 -25.63 -9.52 10.08
N PHE A 176 -24.62 -9.06 9.32
CA PHE A 176 -24.51 -7.64 8.96
C PHE A 176 -25.57 -7.22 7.93
N SER A 177 -25.89 -8.07 6.95
CA SER A 177 -27.00 -7.79 6.03
C SER A 177 -28.34 -7.66 6.75
N ASN A 178 -28.60 -8.52 7.75
CA ASN A 178 -29.82 -8.42 8.56
C ASN A 178 -29.84 -7.14 9.41
N LEU A 179 -28.71 -6.73 9.97
CA LEU A 179 -28.62 -5.45 10.70
C LEU A 179 -28.97 -4.25 9.81
N GLU A 180 -28.49 -4.24 8.58
CA GLU A 180 -28.83 -3.20 7.60
C GLU A 180 -30.31 -3.27 7.19
N HIS A 181 -30.83 -4.45 6.85
CA HIS A 181 -32.24 -4.64 6.48
C HIS A 181 -33.23 -4.25 7.59
N MET A 182 -32.84 -4.42 8.86
CA MET A 182 -33.65 -4.00 10.01
C MET A 182 -33.57 -2.48 10.28
N GLY A 183 -32.81 -1.73 9.48
CA GLY A 183 -32.58 -0.30 9.68
C GLY A 183 -31.81 0.02 10.96
N LYS A 184 -31.07 -0.95 11.51
CA LYS A 184 -30.24 -0.77 12.72
C LYS A 184 -28.88 -0.17 12.42
N PHE A 185 -28.50 -0.18 11.14
CA PHE A 185 -27.22 0.27 10.64
C PHE A 185 -27.40 0.81 9.20
N SER A 186 -26.64 1.83 8.83
CA SER A 186 -26.52 2.29 7.44
C SER A 186 -25.08 2.17 6.95
N THR A 187 -24.89 1.46 5.83
CA THR A 187 -23.60 1.39 5.11
C THR A 187 -23.12 2.74 4.58
N SER A 188 -24.01 3.73 4.50
CA SER A 188 -23.69 5.10 4.09
C SER A 188 -23.22 6.00 5.25
N ASP A 189 -23.41 5.57 6.50
CA ASP A 189 -22.94 6.31 7.68
C ASP A 189 -21.57 5.78 8.13
N HIS A 190 -20.54 6.57 7.85
CA HIS A 190 -19.16 6.23 8.20
C HIS A 190 -18.94 6.04 9.70
N VAL A 191 -19.64 6.78 10.57
CA VAL A 191 -19.43 6.64 12.02
C VAL A 191 -19.96 5.28 12.49
N GLN A 192 -21.15 4.90 12.03
CA GLN A 192 -21.73 3.62 12.38
C GLN A 192 -20.92 2.45 11.82
N LEU A 193 -20.39 2.57 10.60
CA LEU A 193 -19.54 1.57 9.97
C LEU A 193 -18.30 1.31 10.83
N GLU A 194 -17.70 2.36 11.37
CA GLU A 194 -16.49 2.27 12.19
C GLU A 194 -16.76 1.77 13.60
N CYS A 195 -17.91 2.14 14.18
CA CYS A 195 -18.36 1.50 15.41
C CYS A 195 -18.55 -0.02 15.23
N LEU A 196 -19.15 -0.44 14.11
CA LEU A 196 -19.30 -1.87 13.80
C LEU A 196 -17.94 -2.55 13.62
N ARG A 197 -17.03 -1.96 12.84
CA ARG A 197 -15.67 -2.48 12.68
C ARG A 197 -15.00 -2.61 14.05
N PHE A 198 -14.97 -1.56 14.85
CA PHE A 198 -14.36 -1.58 16.17
C PHE A 198 -14.93 -2.67 17.08
N CYS A 199 -16.25 -2.80 17.15
CA CYS A 199 -16.92 -3.77 18.02
C CYS A 199 -16.73 -5.22 17.55
N PHE A 200 -16.79 -5.47 16.24
CA PHE A 200 -16.85 -6.83 15.69
C PHE A 200 -15.54 -7.33 15.09
N THR A 201 -14.56 -6.46 14.79
CA THR A 201 -13.28 -6.86 14.16
C THR A 201 -12.59 -7.97 14.95
N LYS A 202 -12.56 -7.88 16.28
CA LYS A 202 -11.91 -8.92 17.10
C LYS A 202 -12.65 -10.26 17.00
N LEU A 203 -13.98 -10.24 17.05
CA LEU A 203 -14.82 -11.44 16.95
C LEU A 203 -14.67 -12.11 15.58
N VAL A 204 -14.75 -11.31 14.51
CA VAL A 204 -14.54 -11.78 13.14
C VAL A 204 -13.14 -12.34 12.98
N GLN A 205 -12.12 -11.67 13.51
CA GLN A 205 -10.74 -12.15 13.44
C GLN A 205 -10.55 -13.48 14.18
N ASP A 206 -11.15 -13.65 15.36
CA ASP A 206 -11.07 -14.89 16.14
C ASP A 206 -11.75 -16.06 15.40
N ASP A 207 -12.88 -15.82 14.75
CA ASP A 207 -13.55 -16.82 13.91
C ASP A 207 -12.73 -17.16 12.66
N LEU A 208 -12.19 -16.15 11.96
CA LEU A 208 -11.31 -16.36 10.81
C LEU A 208 -10.05 -17.14 11.19
N ASN A 209 -9.48 -16.87 12.37
CA ASN A 209 -8.35 -17.63 12.90
C ASN A 209 -8.72 -19.10 13.14
N ARG A 210 -9.93 -19.37 13.65
CA ARG A 210 -10.44 -20.74 13.83
C ARG A 210 -10.61 -21.45 12.49
N CYS A 211 -11.24 -20.80 11.51
CA CYS A 211 -11.36 -21.33 10.15
C CYS A 211 -9.99 -21.65 9.54
N ALA A 212 -9.00 -20.78 9.74
CA ALA A 212 -7.65 -20.99 9.26
C ALA A 212 -6.98 -22.20 9.93
N GLN A 213 -7.15 -22.38 11.24
CA GLN A 213 -6.62 -23.55 11.95
C GLN A 213 -7.26 -24.85 11.48
N GLU A 214 -8.59 -24.89 11.35
CA GLU A 214 -9.31 -26.06 10.86
C GLU A 214 -8.89 -26.39 9.42
N TRP A 215 -8.77 -25.38 8.57
CA TRP A 215 -8.27 -25.52 7.22
C TRP A 215 -6.80 -25.99 7.20
N ASN A 216 -5.93 -25.49 8.05
CA ASN A 216 -4.53 -25.91 7.99
C ASN A 216 -4.31 -27.36 8.48
N GLN A 217 -5.25 -27.87 9.27
CA GLN A 217 -5.23 -29.24 9.80
C GLN A 217 -6.00 -30.26 8.95
N HIS A 218 -6.89 -29.81 8.04
CA HIS A 218 -7.65 -30.73 7.19
C HIS A 218 -6.72 -31.49 6.23
N ARG A 219 -7.09 -32.73 5.92
CA ARG A 219 -6.29 -33.55 5.00
C ARG A 219 -6.78 -33.35 3.57
N ILE A 220 -5.93 -32.81 2.72
CA ILE A 220 -6.15 -32.75 1.28
C ILE A 220 -5.90 -34.13 0.68
N ARG A 221 -6.91 -34.66 -0.01
CA ARG A 221 -6.80 -35.95 -0.70
C ARG A 221 -5.89 -35.82 -1.91
N HIS A 222 -4.93 -36.74 -2.06
CA HIS A 222 -4.10 -36.85 -3.25
C HIS A 222 -4.94 -37.26 -4.47
N THR A 223 -4.75 -36.59 -5.60
CA THR A 223 -5.33 -36.96 -6.90
C THR A 223 -4.23 -37.27 -7.90
N LYS A 224 -4.47 -38.23 -8.81
CA LYS A 224 -3.44 -38.71 -9.76
C LYS A 224 -2.92 -37.65 -10.73
N SER A 225 -3.66 -36.56 -10.92
CA SER A 225 -3.31 -35.43 -11.80
C SER A 225 -2.82 -34.19 -11.06
N ALA A 226 -2.65 -34.25 -9.73
CA ALA A 226 -2.16 -33.11 -8.97
C ALA A 226 -0.63 -33.01 -9.08
N GLU A 227 -0.14 -31.82 -9.42
CA GLU A 227 1.29 -31.47 -9.36
C GLU A 227 1.80 -31.34 -7.90
N LEU A 228 0.90 -31.30 -6.93
CA LEU A 228 1.20 -31.10 -5.51
C LEU A 228 0.82 -32.34 -4.68
N PRO A 229 1.64 -32.72 -3.68
CA PRO A 229 1.35 -33.85 -2.81
C PRO A 229 0.09 -33.60 -1.98
N GLY A 230 -0.67 -34.66 -1.72
CA GLY A 230 -1.81 -34.61 -0.80
C GLY A 230 -1.34 -34.80 0.64
N GLY A 231 -1.90 -34.03 1.57
CA GLY A 231 -1.45 -34.02 2.96
C GLY A 231 -2.22 -33.02 3.80
N LYS A 232 -1.79 -32.84 5.05
CA LYS A 232 -2.27 -31.72 5.87
C LYS A 232 -1.44 -30.48 5.52
N PRO A 233 -2.05 -29.33 5.18
CA PRO A 233 -1.31 -28.11 4.85
C PRO A 233 -0.22 -27.75 5.87
N ASP A 234 -0.52 -27.81 7.17
CA ASP A 234 0.49 -27.55 8.21
C ASP A 234 1.68 -28.51 8.12
N LEU A 235 1.44 -29.81 7.97
CA LEU A 235 2.53 -30.79 7.87
C LEU A 235 3.31 -30.63 6.57
N MET A 236 2.65 -30.29 5.47
CA MET A 236 3.32 -30.04 4.19
C MET A 236 4.20 -28.79 4.23
N TYR A 237 3.82 -27.79 5.03
CA TYR A 237 4.58 -26.55 5.20
C TYR A 237 5.74 -26.70 6.19
N TYR A 238 5.47 -27.26 7.38
CA TYR A 238 6.45 -27.38 8.46
C TYR A 238 7.37 -28.61 8.33
N LEU A 239 6.92 -29.67 7.65
CA LEU A 239 7.64 -30.93 7.49
C LEU A 239 7.62 -31.40 6.02
N PRO A 240 8.19 -30.61 5.09
CA PRO A 240 8.17 -30.93 3.66
C PRO A 240 8.85 -32.27 3.34
N GLU A 241 9.84 -32.67 4.14
CA GLU A 241 10.61 -33.92 4.03
C GLU A 241 9.71 -35.17 4.07
N LEU A 242 8.60 -35.13 4.82
CA LEU A 242 7.63 -36.24 4.91
C LEU A 242 6.80 -36.44 3.63
N TYR A 243 6.82 -35.45 2.72
CA TYR A 243 6.00 -35.42 1.51
C TYR A 243 6.83 -35.49 0.22
N GLY A 244 8.11 -35.84 0.32
CA GLY A 244 8.95 -36.18 -0.83
C GLY A 244 9.47 -34.98 -1.62
N LYS A 245 10.06 -34.00 -0.93
CA LYS A 245 11.05 -33.09 -1.50
C LYS A 245 12.27 -33.02 -0.62
#